data_AF-A0A6B2G8V9-F1
#
_entry.id   AF-A0A6B2G8V9-F1
#
_cell.length_a   1.000
_cell.length_b   1.000
_cell.length_c   1.000
_cell.angle_alpha   90.00
_cell.angle_beta   90.00
_cell.angle_gamma   90.00
#
_symmetry.space_group_name_H-M   'P 1'
#
loop_
_entity.id
_entity.type
_entity.pdbx_description
1 polymer ?
#
loop_
_entity_poly.entity_id
_entity_poly.type
_entity_poly.pdbx_seq_one_letter_code
_entity_poly.pdbx_strand_id
1 'polypeptide(L)'
;RQDVDLCISNDWKVYQINKNTSTLQDHILINPDPRVPLLGYRVLSKSSDLFGDKQLMTEDQYIDLRFTEGICEGSEIPENEAIPHEYNMDILNAISFEKGCYLGQELVARTQFRGTVRKRVIPFEFSCPITADYLHFPKTVLSLSPSGELIKSGKFICSNNFKGCIMFRISYFGFLKHYLGDEQNKEKIEIKIKIPDWWPKNLS
;
A
#
# COMPACT_ATOMS: atom_id res chain seq x y z
N ARG A 1 26.59 -24.63 2.40
CA ARG A 1 25.64 -24.78 1.27
C ARG A 1 24.40 -25.42 1.86
N GLN A 2 23.28 -24.70 1.92
CA GLN A 2 22.01 -25.35 2.28
C GLN A 2 21.50 -26.11 1.06
N ASP A 3 20.89 -27.26 1.31
CA ASP A 3 20.26 -28.09 0.29
C ASP A 3 18.83 -27.58 0.09
N VAL A 4 18.67 -26.65 -0.85
CA VAL A 4 17.40 -25.97 -1.14
C VAL A 4 17.25 -25.87 -2.65
N ASP A 5 16.18 -26.48 -3.15
CA ASP A 5 15.76 -26.36 -4.54
C ASP A 5 14.66 -25.32 -4.67
N LEU A 6 14.83 -24.39 -5.61
CA LEU A 6 13.83 -23.38 -5.95
C LEU A 6 13.27 -23.68 -7.33
N CYS A 7 11.94 -23.81 -7.43
CA CYS A 7 11.24 -24.04 -8.69
C CYS A 7 10.02 -23.12 -8.82
N ILE A 8 9.65 -22.79 -10.05
CA ILE A 8 8.42 -22.08 -10.35
C ILE A 8 7.29 -23.10 -10.42
N SER A 9 6.21 -22.87 -9.68
CA SER A 9 4.99 -23.67 -9.81
C SER A 9 3.96 -22.93 -10.65
N ASN A 10 3.61 -23.47 -11.81
CA ASN A 10 2.57 -22.94 -12.68
C ASN A 10 1.18 -23.54 -12.39
N ASP A 11 1.13 -24.57 -11.55
CA ASP A 11 -0.12 -25.27 -11.21
C ASP A 11 -0.96 -24.47 -10.22
N TRP A 12 -0.31 -23.69 -9.37
CA TRP A 12 -0.98 -22.87 -8.35
C TRP A 12 -1.25 -21.47 -8.87
N LYS A 13 -2.50 -21.02 -8.70
CA LYS A 13 -2.93 -19.65 -8.95
C LYS A 13 -3.28 -18.96 -7.64
N VAL A 14 -3.02 -17.66 -7.58
CA VAL A 14 -3.29 -16.82 -6.41
C VAL A 14 -4.60 -16.07 -6.64
N TYR A 15 -5.49 -16.10 -5.66
CA TYR A 15 -6.75 -15.36 -5.66
C TYR A 15 -6.96 -14.61 -4.35
N GLN A 16 -7.87 -13.64 -4.37
CA GLN A 16 -8.32 -12.92 -3.18
C GLN A 16 -9.84 -13.02 -3.01
N ILE A 17 -10.28 -13.32 -1.79
CA ILE A 17 -11.69 -13.36 -1.39
C ILE A 17 -11.94 -12.55 -0.12
N ASN A 18 -13.11 -11.93 0.00
CA ASN A 18 -13.43 -11.06 1.15
C ASN A 18 -13.94 -11.83 2.38
N LYS A 19 -14.43 -13.05 2.21
CA LYS A 19 -14.96 -13.88 3.29
C LYS A 19 -14.47 -15.31 3.10
N ASN A 20 -14.16 -15.98 4.20
CA ASN A 20 -13.89 -17.41 4.16
C ASN A 20 -15.21 -18.16 4.02
N THR A 21 -15.41 -18.78 2.88
CA THR A 21 -16.66 -19.45 2.48
C THR A 21 -16.46 -20.94 2.23
N SER A 22 -15.23 -21.45 2.33
CA SER A 22 -14.91 -22.81 1.90
C SER A 22 -14.26 -23.65 3.01
N THR A 23 -14.58 -24.94 3.02
CA THR A 23 -13.83 -25.97 3.74
C THR A 23 -12.52 -26.26 3.04
N LEU A 24 -11.44 -26.44 3.80
CA LEU A 24 -10.13 -26.83 3.27
C LEU A 24 -10.26 -28.14 2.46
N GLN A 25 -9.71 -28.15 1.25
CA GLN A 25 -9.59 -29.32 0.39
C GLN A 25 -8.13 -29.44 -0.06
N ASP A 26 -7.66 -30.64 -0.40
CA ASP A 26 -6.23 -30.92 -0.69
C ASP A 26 -5.60 -30.07 -1.82
N HIS A 27 -6.42 -29.40 -2.63
CA HIS A 27 -6.00 -28.58 -3.76
C HIS A 27 -6.33 -27.07 -3.58
N ILE A 28 -6.72 -26.67 -2.36
CA ILE A 28 -7.06 -25.29 -1.99
C ILE A 28 -6.44 -24.96 -0.64
N LEU A 29 -5.63 -23.90 -0.61
CA LEU A 29 -5.13 -23.31 0.63
C LEU A 29 -5.77 -21.94 0.80
N ILE A 30 -6.41 -21.72 1.94
CA ILE A 30 -7.08 -20.46 2.27
C ILE A 30 -6.54 -19.97 3.60
N ASN A 31 -5.93 -18.78 3.57
CA ASN A 31 -5.35 -18.16 4.75
C ASN A 31 -5.81 -16.70 4.83
N PRO A 32 -6.04 -16.16 6.04
CA PRO A 32 -6.22 -14.73 6.22
C PRO A 32 -5.06 -13.96 5.59
N ASP A 33 -5.33 -12.79 5.00
CA ASP A 33 -4.27 -11.93 4.51
C ASP A 33 -3.39 -11.50 5.70
N PRO A 34 -2.06 -11.76 5.66
CA PRO A 34 -1.19 -11.54 6.80
C PRO A 34 -0.95 -10.05 7.10
N ARG A 35 -1.26 -9.15 6.16
CA ARG A 35 -0.98 -7.73 6.29
C ARG A 35 -1.99 -7.07 7.21
N VAL A 36 -3.27 -7.17 6.86
CA VAL A 36 -4.39 -6.64 7.63
C VAL A 36 -5.65 -7.48 7.39
N PRO A 37 -6.48 -7.72 8.42
CA PRO A 37 -7.69 -8.55 8.28
C PRO A 37 -8.70 -8.04 7.25
N LEU A 38 -8.76 -6.72 7.03
CA LEU A 38 -9.70 -6.09 6.10
C LEU A 38 -9.50 -6.51 4.63
N LEU A 39 -8.31 -7.00 4.28
CA LEU A 39 -8.06 -7.48 2.91
C LEU A 39 -8.71 -8.83 2.66
N GLY A 40 -9.20 -9.52 3.69
CA GLY A 40 -9.86 -10.82 3.58
C GLY A 40 -8.86 -11.96 3.59
N TYR A 41 -8.95 -12.84 2.60
CA TYR A 41 -8.22 -14.10 2.55
C TYR A 41 -7.47 -14.28 1.23
N ARG A 42 -6.24 -14.74 1.35
CA ARG A 42 -5.41 -15.24 0.26
C ARG A 42 -5.77 -16.69 -0.02
N VAL A 43 -5.93 -16.99 -1.30
CA VAL A 43 -6.25 -18.34 -1.77
C VAL A 43 -5.17 -18.79 -2.74
N LEU A 44 -4.60 -19.97 -2.50
CA LEU A 44 -3.84 -20.71 -3.49
C LEU A 44 -4.70 -21.87 -3.97
N SER A 45 -4.90 -21.97 -5.28
CA SER A 45 -5.71 -23.04 -5.87
C SER A 45 -5.11 -23.59 -7.15
N LYS A 46 -5.25 -24.91 -7.37
CA LYS A 46 -4.95 -25.57 -8.65
C LYS A 46 -6.11 -25.58 -9.65
N SER A 47 -7.31 -25.20 -9.22
CA SER A 47 -8.50 -25.13 -10.07
C SER A 47 -9.20 -23.78 -9.97
N SER A 48 -9.62 -23.23 -11.11
CA SER A 48 -10.39 -22.00 -11.20
C SER A 48 -11.86 -22.15 -10.78
N ASP A 49 -12.38 -23.39 -10.79
CA ASP A 49 -13.82 -23.66 -10.74
C ASP A 49 -14.40 -23.63 -9.31
N LEU A 50 -13.58 -23.28 -8.32
CA LEU A 50 -13.84 -23.57 -6.92
C LEU A 50 -14.69 -22.55 -6.19
N PHE A 51 -14.85 -21.34 -6.73
CA PHE A 51 -15.52 -20.23 -6.03
C PHE A 51 -16.79 -19.74 -6.73
N GLY A 52 -17.05 -20.22 -7.96
CA GLY A 52 -17.98 -19.59 -8.89
C GLY A 52 -17.64 -18.11 -9.14
N ASP A 53 -18.40 -17.44 -10.02
CA ASP A 53 -18.12 -16.03 -10.36
C ASP A 53 -18.40 -15.03 -9.23
N LYS A 54 -19.07 -15.44 -8.15
CA LYS A 54 -19.67 -14.52 -7.17
C LYS A 54 -18.83 -14.23 -5.92
N GLN A 55 -17.66 -14.85 -5.77
CA GLN A 55 -16.85 -14.74 -4.54
C GLN A 55 -15.43 -14.20 -4.75
N LEU A 56 -14.93 -14.23 -5.99
CA LEU A 56 -13.61 -13.70 -6.33
C LEU A 56 -13.69 -12.19 -6.52
N MET A 57 -12.70 -11.47 -5.98
CA MET A 57 -12.50 -10.08 -6.37
C MET A 57 -11.86 -10.03 -7.75
N THR A 58 -12.36 -9.14 -8.61
CA THR A 58 -11.62 -8.75 -9.81
C THR A 58 -10.35 -8.02 -9.41
N GLU A 59 -9.39 -7.94 -10.32
CA GLU A 59 -8.15 -7.19 -10.10
C GLU A 59 -8.44 -5.73 -9.72
N ASP A 60 -9.35 -5.06 -10.44
CA ASP A 60 -9.75 -3.68 -10.15
C ASP A 60 -10.38 -3.52 -8.77
N GLN A 61 -11.24 -4.45 -8.35
CA GLN A 61 -11.85 -4.43 -7.01
C GLN A 61 -10.80 -4.59 -5.92
N TYR A 62 -9.84 -5.47 -6.14
CA TYR A 62 -8.74 -5.71 -5.22
C TYR A 62 -7.79 -4.50 -5.14
N ILE A 63 -7.47 -3.88 -6.28
CA ILE A 63 -6.66 -2.66 -6.34
C ILE A 63 -7.39 -1.51 -5.63
N ASP A 64 -8.69 -1.30 -5.88
CA ASP A 64 -9.47 -0.25 -5.23
C ASP A 64 -9.53 -0.43 -3.71
N LEU A 65 -9.69 -1.67 -3.24
CA LEU A 65 -9.63 -2.00 -1.81
C LEU A 65 -8.26 -1.63 -1.21
N ARG A 66 -7.16 -2.04 -1.86
CA ARG A 66 -5.80 -1.71 -1.40
C ARG A 66 -5.55 -0.21 -1.37
N PHE A 67 -5.99 0.53 -2.38
CA PHE A 67 -5.82 1.97 -2.46
C PHE A 67 -6.65 2.72 -1.44
N THR A 68 -7.85 2.23 -1.11
CA THR A 68 -8.67 2.76 -0.02
C THR A 68 -7.92 2.69 1.32
N GLU A 69 -7.07 1.66 1.47
CA GLU A 69 -6.43 1.31 2.73
C GLU A 69 -4.94 1.71 2.78
N GLY A 70 -4.43 2.32 1.71
CA GLY A 70 -3.04 2.77 1.61
C GLY A 70 -2.02 1.64 1.55
N ILE A 71 -2.37 0.51 0.95
CA ILE A 71 -1.52 -0.70 0.93
C ILE A 71 -0.89 -0.87 -0.45
N CYS A 72 0.41 -0.61 -0.54
CA CYS A 72 1.17 -0.83 -1.75
C CYS A 72 1.51 -2.31 -1.97
N GLU A 73 1.53 -2.75 -3.22
CA GLU A 73 1.92 -4.11 -3.62
C GLU A 73 2.64 -4.11 -4.98
N GLY A 74 3.63 -4.99 -5.15
CA GLY A 74 4.32 -5.18 -6.42
C GLY A 74 5.08 -3.93 -6.87
N SER A 75 4.86 -3.51 -8.12
CA SER A 75 5.57 -2.39 -8.77
C SER A 75 5.34 -1.02 -8.11
N GLU A 76 4.36 -0.91 -7.21
CA GLU A 76 4.11 0.27 -6.39
C GLU A 76 5.21 0.49 -5.33
N ILE A 77 6.01 -0.54 -5.07
CA ILE A 77 7.15 -0.52 -4.16
C ILE A 77 8.44 -0.60 -5.00
N PRO A 78 9.18 0.52 -5.16
CA PRO A 78 10.35 0.56 -6.03
C PRO A 78 11.48 -0.31 -5.47
N GLU A 79 12.00 -1.18 -6.32
CA GLU A 79 13.14 -2.03 -5.98
C GLU A 79 14.37 -1.18 -5.64
N ASN A 80 15.11 -1.59 -4.61
CA ASN A 80 16.36 -0.95 -4.14
C ASN A 80 16.25 0.49 -3.60
N GLU A 81 15.13 1.18 -3.80
CA GLU A 81 14.89 2.54 -3.29
C GLU A 81 13.94 2.58 -2.09
N ALA A 82 13.01 1.62 -2.00
CA ALA A 82 12.00 1.60 -0.95
C ALA A 82 12.61 1.42 0.44
N ILE A 83 12.28 2.32 1.36
CA ILE A 83 12.56 2.16 2.79
C ILE A 83 11.37 1.42 3.42
N PRO A 84 11.55 0.23 4.03
CA PRO A 84 10.44 -0.60 4.50
C PRO A 84 9.43 0.12 5.41
N HIS A 85 9.91 0.92 6.35
CA HIS A 85 9.08 1.72 7.26
C HIS A 85 8.24 2.78 6.54
N GLU A 86 8.76 3.37 5.46
CA GLU A 86 7.99 4.34 4.68
C GLU A 86 6.82 3.66 3.95
N TYR A 87 6.95 2.36 3.63
CA TYR A 87 5.89 1.52 3.05
C TYR A 87 5.10 0.72 4.09
N ASN A 88 5.18 1.13 5.36
CA ASN A 88 4.43 0.54 6.48
C ASN A 88 4.73 -0.95 6.74
N MET A 89 5.83 -1.50 6.23
CA MET A 89 6.19 -2.91 6.43
C MET A 89 6.39 -3.28 7.91
N ASP A 90 6.74 -2.30 8.74
CA ASP A 90 6.87 -2.44 10.19
C ASP A 90 5.52 -2.64 10.91
N ILE A 91 4.43 -2.18 10.30
CA ILE A 91 3.06 -2.26 10.83
C ILE A 91 2.11 -3.12 9.97
N LEU A 92 2.64 -3.78 8.94
CA LEU A 92 1.95 -4.75 8.07
C LEU A 92 2.46 -6.19 8.28
N ASN A 93 3.02 -6.48 9.45
CA ASN A 93 3.55 -7.79 9.84
C ASN A 93 4.66 -8.35 8.93
N ALA A 94 5.35 -7.49 8.16
CA ALA A 94 6.38 -7.93 7.21
C ALA A 94 7.79 -8.02 7.84
N ILE A 95 8.00 -7.43 9.02
CA ILE A 95 9.29 -7.38 9.70
C ILE A 95 9.13 -7.98 11.11
N SER A 96 10.01 -8.91 11.45
CA SER A 96 10.19 -9.37 12.82
C SER A 96 11.49 -8.81 13.37
N PHE A 97 11.42 -8.19 14.55
CA PHE A 97 12.57 -7.65 15.28
C PHE A 97 13.17 -8.65 16.28
N GLU A 98 12.53 -9.81 16.44
CA GLU A 98 12.92 -10.87 17.38
C GLU A 98 13.58 -12.08 16.70
N LYS A 99 13.58 -12.11 15.36
CA LYS A 99 14.22 -13.19 14.58
C LYS A 99 15.75 -13.00 14.49
N GLY A 100 16.42 -14.07 14.08
CA GLY A 100 17.86 -14.06 13.80
C GLY A 100 18.25 -13.18 12.60
N CYS A 101 19.55 -13.18 12.28
CA CYS A 101 20.13 -12.29 11.29
C CYS A 101 19.57 -12.49 9.87
N TYR A 102 19.24 -11.38 9.20
CA TYR A 102 18.81 -11.37 7.80
C TYR A 102 19.39 -10.15 7.04
N LEU A 103 19.39 -10.22 5.71
CA LEU A 103 19.96 -9.17 4.87
C LEU A 103 19.24 -7.83 5.08
N GLY A 104 20.00 -6.76 5.28
CA GLY A 104 19.46 -5.41 5.49
C GLY A 104 18.92 -5.12 6.90
N GLN A 105 19.03 -6.07 7.84
CA GLN A 105 18.51 -5.91 9.20
C GLN A 105 19.07 -4.68 9.92
N GLU A 106 20.37 -4.37 9.75
CA GLU A 106 20.99 -3.22 10.44
C GLU A 106 20.34 -1.89 10.07
N LEU A 107 20.01 -1.71 8.79
CA LEU A 107 19.33 -0.50 8.31
C LEU A 107 17.91 -0.42 8.84
N VAL A 108 17.16 -1.53 8.77
CA VAL A 108 15.80 -1.64 9.28
C VAL A 108 15.76 -1.37 10.79
N ALA A 109 16.65 -2.00 11.56
CA ALA A 109 16.75 -1.82 13.00
C ALA A 109 17.16 -0.37 13.38
N ARG A 110 18.07 0.25 12.62
CA ARG A 110 18.45 1.65 12.84
C ARG A 110 17.24 2.57 12.67
N THR A 111 16.44 2.39 11.62
CA THR A 111 15.22 3.17 11.40
C THR A 111 14.21 2.94 12.53
N GLN A 112 14.03 1.70 12.99
CA GLN A 112 13.11 1.36 14.07
C GLN A 112 13.48 1.99 15.42
N PHE A 113 14.74 1.83 15.86
CA PHE A 113 15.13 2.15 17.23
C PHE A 113 15.77 3.52 17.40
N ARG A 114 16.31 4.10 16.32
CA ARG A 114 17.02 5.39 16.35
C ARG A 114 16.47 6.40 15.37
N GLY A 115 15.69 5.96 14.39
CA GLY A 115 15.10 6.81 13.37
C GLY A 115 13.74 7.36 13.77
N THR A 116 13.37 8.48 13.19
CA THR A 116 11.98 8.92 13.13
C THR A 116 11.45 8.66 11.72
N VAL A 117 10.45 7.81 11.59
CA VAL A 117 9.75 7.58 10.31
C VAL A 117 8.89 8.80 10.03
N ARG A 118 9.42 9.75 9.25
CA ARG A 118 8.76 11.04 8.97
C ARG A 118 7.76 10.98 7.84
N LYS A 119 7.94 10.03 6.91
CA LYS A 119 7.08 9.82 5.75
C LYS A 119 6.56 8.40 5.77
N ARG A 120 5.29 8.23 5.41
CA ARG A 120 4.65 6.94 5.23
C ARG A 120 3.71 6.97 4.04
N VAL A 121 3.47 5.82 3.45
CA VAL A 121 2.40 5.63 2.49
C VAL A 121 1.06 5.81 3.17
N ILE A 122 0.21 6.68 2.62
CA ILE A 122 -1.19 6.85 3.03
C ILE A 122 -2.10 6.86 1.81
N PRO A 123 -3.38 6.49 1.97
CA PRO A 123 -4.37 6.61 0.92
C PRO A 123 -4.73 8.07 0.66
N PHE A 124 -5.10 8.36 -0.58
CA PHE A 124 -5.76 9.60 -0.96
C PHE A 124 -6.93 9.35 -1.91
N GLU A 125 -7.87 10.29 -1.95
CA GLU A 125 -8.96 10.36 -2.90
C GLU A 125 -8.94 11.69 -3.63
N PHE A 126 -9.26 11.68 -4.93
CA PHE A 126 -9.46 12.92 -5.67
C PHE A 126 -10.76 13.60 -5.22
N SER A 127 -10.72 14.93 -5.07
CA SER A 127 -11.92 15.70 -4.71
C SER A 127 -12.94 15.80 -5.86
N CYS A 128 -12.51 15.48 -7.07
CA CYS A 128 -13.34 15.36 -8.27
C CYS A 128 -12.83 14.20 -9.15
N PRO A 129 -13.68 13.56 -9.96
CA PRO A 129 -13.23 12.57 -10.94
C PRO A 129 -12.19 13.16 -11.89
N ILE A 130 -11.09 12.42 -12.13
CA ILE A 130 -10.04 12.83 -13.06
C ILE A 130 -10.16 12.10 -14.40
N THR A 131 -9.81 12.78 -15.49
CA THR A 131 -9.75 12.19 -16.84
C THR A 131 -8.39 11.52 -17.09
N ALA A 132 -8.32 10.67 -18.13
CA ALA A 132 -7.11 9.94 -18.49
C ALA A 132 -5.91 10.86 -18.79
N ASP A 133 -6.14 12.08 -19.25
CA ASP A 133 -5.07 13.04 -19.56
C ASP A 133 -4.25 13.43 -18.32
N TYR A 134 -4.83 13.31 -17.12
CA TYR A 134 -4.14 13.57 -15.86
C TYR A 134 -3.21 12.44 -15.39
N LEU A 135 -3.22 11.27 -16.04
CA LEU A 135 -2.30 10.18 -15.68
C LEU A 135 -0.83 10.55 -15.92
N HIS A 136 -0.57 11.48 -16.85
CA HIS A 136 0.77 11.97 -17.23
C HIS A 136 1.21 13.23 -16.48
N PHE A 137 0.34 13.80 -15.64
CA PHE A 137 0.62 15.02 -14.89
C PHE A 137 1.75 14.80 -13.87
N PRO A 138 2.65 15.76 -13.57
CA PRO A 138 3.68 15.59 -12.55
C PRO A 138 3.02 15.50 -11.17
N LYS A 139 3.45 14.54 -10.35
CA LYS A 139 2.68 14.11 -9.18
C LYS A 139 3.44 14.37 -7.87
N THR A 140 3.82 15.63 -7.65
CA THR A 140 4.33 16.05 -6.34
C THR A 140 3.15 16.26 -5.40
N VAL A 141 3.28 15.80 -4.15
CA VAL A 141 2.25 16.07 -3.14
C VAL A 141 2.55 17.39 -2.45
N LEU A 142 1.60 18.32 -2.51
CA LEU A 142 1.68 19.63 -1.92
C LEU A 142 0.68 19.75 -0.78
N SER A 143 1.03 20.50 0.27
CA SER A 143 0.12 20.84 1.35
C SER A 143 0.09 22.35 1.54
N LEU A 144 -1.10 22.91 1.78
CA LEU A 144 -1.25 24.33 2.07
C LEU A 144 -0.98 24.57 3.56
N SER A 145 0.08 25.32 3.85
CA SER A 145 0.43 25.70 5.21
C SER A 145 -0.61 26.65 5.81
N PRO A 146 -0.66 26.79 7.15
CA PRO A 146 -1.48 27.80 7.82
C PRO A 146 -1.15 29.25 7.40
N SER A 147 0.08 29.50 6.92
CA SER A 147 0.48 30.82 6.38
C SER A 147 0.04 31.05 4.94
N GLY A 148 -0.61 30.08 4.29
CA GLY A 148 -1.06 30.15 2.91
C GLY A 148 -0.01 29.76 1.87
N GLU A 149 1.14 29.23 2.29
CA GLU A 149 2.21 28.77 1.41
C GLU A 149 1.99 27.30 1.00
N LEU A 150 2.22 26.99 -0.27
CA LEU A 150 2.24 25.60 -0.73
C LEU A 150 3.62 24.98 -0.50
N ILE A 151 3.65 23.93 0.30
CA ILE A 151 4.89 23.23 0.63
C ILE A 151 4.90 21.82 0.06
N LYS A 152 6.10 21.36 -0.35
CA LYS A 152 6.31 19.96 -0.76
C LYS A 152 6.16 19.05 0.45
N SER A 153 5.14 18.21 0.41
CA SER A 153 4.72 17.36 1.51
C SER A 153 4.88 15.87 1.25
N GLY A 154 5.18 15.49 0.00
CA GLY A 154 5.28 14.09 -0.37
C GLY A 154 5.55 13.84 -1.85
N LYS A 155 5.42 12.57 -2.23
CA LYS A 155 5.57 12.07 -3.60
C LYS A 155 4.41 11.13 -3.89
N PHE A 156 3.86 11.21 -5.10
CA PHE A 156 2.89 10.23 -5.57
C PHE A 156 3.50 8.86 -5.81
N ILE A 157 2.69 7.81 -5.62
CA ILE A 157 3.09 6.43 -5.89
C ILE A 157 2.24 5.86 -7.03
N CYS A 158 0.94 5.71 -6.81
CA CYS A 158 0.02 5.09 -7.76
C CYS A 158 -1.41 5.60 -7.53
N SER A 159 -2.27 5.43 -8.53
CA SER A 159 -3.69 5.70 -8.42
C SER A 159 -4.50 4.98 -9.50
N ASN A 160 -5.77 4.76 -9.22
CA ASN A 160 -6.80 4.62 -10.24
C ASN A 160 -7.41 6.01 -10.54
N ASN A 161 -8.60 6.06 -11.15
CA ASN A 161 -9.26 7.32 -11.51
C ASN A 161 -9.89 8.09 -10.33
N PHE A 162 -9.94 7.49 -9.13
CA PHE A 162 -10.67 8.01 -7.97
C PHE A 162 -9.77 8.17 -6.74
N LYS A 163 -8.81 7.27 -6.56
CA LYS A 163 -8.00 7.16 -5.34
C LYS A 163 -6.66 6.49 -5.62
N GLY A 164 -5.78 6.51 -4.63
CA GLY A 164 -4.47 5.91 -4.75
C GLY A 164 -3.64 6.02 -3.49
N CYS A 165 -2.34 5.80 -3.66
CA CYS A 165 -1.35 5.88 -2.59
C CYS A 165 -0.37 7.02 -2.85
N ILE A 166 -0.03 7.74 -1.78
CA ILE A 166 1.02 8.76 -1.76
C ILE A 166 2.00 8.48 -0.64
N MET A 167 3.28 8.78 -0.88
CA MET A 167 4.27 8.92 0.18
C MET A 167 4.11 10.30 0.80
N PHE A 168 3.69 10.37 2.07
CA PHE A 168 3.33 11.63 2.70
C PHE A 168 4.09 11.88 4.00
N ARG A 169 4.51 13.12 4.23
CA ARG A 169 5.15 13.53 5.49
C ARG A 169 4.10 13.76 6.58
N ILE A 170 4.07 12.90 7.58
CA ILE A 170 3.02 12.83 8.60
C ILE A 170 2.87 14.14 9.39
N SER A 171 3.95 14.90 9.59
CA SER A 171 3.90 16.20 10.28
C SER A 171 3.00 17.24 9.60
N TYR A 172 2.61 17.03 8.34
CA TYR A 172 1.74 17.94 7.60
C TYR A 172 0.29 17.46 7.53
N PHE A 173 -0.06 16.34 8.17
CA PHE A 173 -1.41 15.79 8.12
C PHE A 173 -2.48 16.75 8.67
N GLY A 174 -2.12 17.56 9.68
CA GLY A 174 -3.03 18.55 10.27
C GLY A 174 -3.31 19.78 9.40
N PHE A 175 -2.76 19.85 8.17
CA PHE A 175 -3.02 20.97 7.27
C PHE A 175 -4.39 20.81 6.61
N LEU A 176 -5.05 21.93 6.31
CA LEU A 176 -6.46 21.89 5.87
C LEU A 176 -6.64 21.34 4.44
N LYS A 177 -5.64 21.52 3.57
CA LYS A 177 -5.75 21.18 2.15
C LYS A 177 -4.48 20.56 1.59
N HIS A 178 -4.67 19.57 0.73
CA HIS A 178 -3.62 18.84 0.05
C HIS A 178 -3.89 18.76 -1.44
N TYR A 179 -2.82 18.66 -2.22
CA TYR A 179 -2.90 18.67 -3.67
C TYR A 179 -1.91 17.71 -4.30
N LEU A 180 -2.27 17.18 -5.47
CA LEU A 180 -1.31 16.71 -6.45
C LEU A 180 -1.06 17.84 -7.45
N GLY A 181 0.21 18.21 -7.63
CA GLY A 181 0.60 19.38 -8.39
C GLY A 181 1.91 19.18 -9.13
N ASP A 182 2.13 20.01 -10.15
CA ASP A 182 3.45 20.15 -10.77
C ASP A 182 4.40 20.94 -9.86
N GLU A 183 5.70 20.77 -10.06
CA GLU A 183 6.70 21.50 -9.25
C GLU A 183 6.67 23.01 -9.50
N GLN A 184 6.03 23.45 -10.59
CA GLN A 184 5.89 24.86 -10.97
C GLN A 184 4.58 25.49 -10.47
N ASN A 185 3.71 24.72 -9.81
CA ASN A 185 2.41 25.14 -9.27
C ASN A 185 1.49 25.82 -10.32
N LYS A 186 1.56 25.40 -11.58
CA LYS A 186 0.70 25.91 -12.66
C LYS A 186 -0.66 25.22 -12.66
N GLU A 187 -0.67 23.93 -12.32
CA GLU A 187 -1.88 23.13 -12.23
C GLU A 187 -1.82 22.25 -10.96
N LYS A 188 -2.95 22.12 -10.28
CA LYS A 188 -3.06 21.29 -9.08
C LYS A 188 -4.47 20.76 -8.91
N ILE A 189 -4.56 19.56 -8.36
CA ILE A 189 -5.82 18.87 -8.08
C ILE A 189 -5.93 18.65 -6.58
N GLU A 190 -7.03 19.09 -5.99
CA GLU A 190 -7.28 18.90 -4.56
C GLU A 190 -7.54 17.42 -4.25
N ILE A 191 -6.81 16.90 -3.27
CA ILE A 191 -6.95 15.53 -2.79
C ILE A 191 -7.32 15.52 -1.31
N LYS A 192 -8.07 14.51 -0.92
CA LYS A 192 -8.34 14.18 0.48
C LYS A 192 -7.43 13.05 0.88
N ILE A 193 -6.81 13.15 2.06
CA ILE A 193 -5.93 12.12 2.60
C ILE A 193 -6.55 11.55 3.88
N LYS A 194 -6.24 10.31 4.20
CA LYS A 194 -6.71 9.64 5.42
C LYS A 194 -5.56 8.86 6.05
N ILE A 195 -5.49 8.85 7.39
CA ILE A 195 -4.71 7.84 8.10
C ILE A 195 -5.57 6.58 8.19
N PRO A 196 -5.12 5.42 7.67
CA PRO A 196 -5.91 4.20 7.70
C PRO A 196 -6.26 3.76 9.12
N ASP A 197 -7.46 3.20 9.29
CA ASP A 197 -7.97 2.83 10.63
C ASP A 197 -7.21 1.63 11.23
N TRP A 198 -6.52 0.86 10.38
CA TRP A 198 -5.69 -0.27 10.79
C TRP A 198 -4.33 0.16 11.36
N TRP A 199 -3.93 1.44 11.21
CA TRP A 199 -2.70 1.92 11.81
C TRP A 199 -2.75 1.84 13.35
N PRO A 200 -1.63 1.49 14.00
CA PRO A 200 -1.52 1.61 15.44
C PRO A 200 -1.82 3.03 15.92
N LYS A 201 -2.62 3.17 16.98
CA LYS A 201 -3.08 4.48 17.52
C LYS A 201 -1.95 5.41 17.94
N ASN A 202 -0.77 4.89 18.22
CA ASN A 202 0.42 5.67 18.56
C ASN A 202 1.12 6.28 17.34
N LEU A 203 0.68 5.94 16.12
CA LEU A 203 1.18 6.48 14.86
C LEU A 203 0.17 7.39 14.14
N SER A 204 -1.10 7.35 14.56
CA SER A 204 -2.21 8.17 14.04
C SER A 204 -2.29 9.54 14.68
#